data_AF-A0A7R9W8T3-F1
#
_entry.id   AF-A0A7R9W8T3-F1
#
_cell.length_a   1.000
_cell.length_b   1.000
_cell.length_c   1.000
_cell.angle_alpha   90.00
_cell.angle_beta   90.00
_cell.angle_gamma   90.00
#
_symmetry.space_group_name_H-M   'P 1'
#
loop_
_entity.id
_entity.type
_entity.pdbx_description
1 polymer ?
#
loop_
_entity_poly.entity_id
_entity_poly.type
_entity_poly.pdbx_seq_one_letter_code
_entity_poly.pdbx_strand_id
1 'polypeptide(L)'
;QNSVSSDADEARVIDLFYLALRPRVAAFMIQTIFMGAGMATVERLLFLYLVNDLGSSTLLCGLSVFTNVLFELPIFWYAKSFMRVLGRDGMLIVSMLCFVVRVFGYTLLMPSTRLYIIPLEALHGVTFACFWVTMTDVTKTLINEAGGWTTTIPTAIQMLYNAIGICLGSVLGGWAMKEYGSRQMYRVVAMIITFNLVFHSAGAILSRVFYGKGFLPEDVKEVSIDDDSCSVAQDYRHAPDNESDSLTSERSP
;
A
#
# COMPACT_ATOMS: atom_id res chain seq x y z
N GLN A 1 17.91 -14.58 36.53
CA GLN A 1 17.84 -14.79 35.07
C GLN A 1 16.49 -14.35 34.51
N ASN A 2 15.37 -14.70 35.15
CA ASN A 2 14.02 -14.23 34.73
C ASN A 2 13.76 -12.72 34.86
N SER A 3 14.39 -12.02 35.81
CA SER A 3 14.24 -10.56 35.94
C SER A 3 14.89 -9.81 34.79
N VAL A 4 16.12 -10.19 34.42
CA VAL A 4 16.90 -9.53 33.35
C VAL A 4 16.27 -9.69 31.97
N SER A 5 15.62 -10.83 31.68
CA SER A 5 14.85 -10.99 30.42
C SER A 5 13.54 -10.20 30.44
N SER A 6 12.84 -10.14 31.58
CA SER A 6 11.62 -9.36 31.73
C SER A 6 11.87 -7.86 31.56
N ASP A 7 12.94 -7.34 32.16
CA ASP A 7 13.31 -5.92 32.08
C ASP A 7 13.71 -5.53 30.65
N ALA A 8 14.36 -6.45 29.91
CA ALA A 8 14.74 -6.25 28.52
C ALA A 8 13.54 -6.25 27.56
N ASP A 9 12.54 -7.09 27.82
CA ASP A 9 11.32 -7.15 27.01
C ASP A 9 10.41 -5.95 27.28
N GLU A 10 10.32 -5.48 28.53
CA GLU A 10 9.58 -4.27 28.87
C GLU A 10 10.18 -3.02 28.22
N ALA A 11 11.51 -2.89 28.23
CA ALA A 11 12.22 -1.82 27.53
C ALA A 11 11.94 -1.82 26.01
N ARG A 12 11.90 -3.00 25.37
CA ARG A 12 11.60 -3.15 23.94
C ARG A 12 10.18 -2.74 23.56
N VAL A 13 9.21 -3.00 24.44
CA VAL A 13 7.81 -2.59 24.23
C VAL A 13 7.69 -1.08 24.33
N ILE A 14 8.36 -0.48 25.32
CA ILE A 14 8.41 0.98 25.49
C ILE A 14 9.04 1.67 24.27
N ASP A 15 10.15 1.13 23.74
CA ASP A 15 10.80 1.63 22.53
C ASP A 15 9.88 1.56 21.30
N LEU A 16 9.08 0.48 21.18
CA LEU A 16 8.08 0.34 20.12
C LEU A 16 6.98 1.42 20.24
N PHE A 17 6.49 1.70 21.44
CA PHE A 17 5.52 2.77 21.66
C PHE A 17 6.12 4.14 21.33
N TYR A 18 7.36 4.42 21.73
CA TYR A 18 8.05 5.65 21.35
C TYR A 18 8.23 5.78 19.85
N LEU A 19 8.55 4.69 19.14
CA LEU A 19 8.65 4.66 17.69
C LEU A 19 7.30 4.99 17.04
N ALA A 20 6.21 4.38 17.50
CA ALA A 20 4.86 4.64 16.99
C ALA A 20 4.40 6.07 17.25
N LEU A 21 4.80 6.67 18.38
CA LEU A 21 4.49 8.04 18.76
C LEU A 21 5.38 9.10 18.09
N ARG A 22 6.41 8.70 17.33
CA ARG A 22 7.20 9.67 16.54
C ARG A 22 6.26 10.38 15.57
N PRO A 23 6.33 11.72 15.45
CA PRO A 23 5.34 12.50 14.70
C PRO A 23 5.23 12.07 13.23
N ARG A 24 6.34 11.65 12.60
CA ARG A 24 6.36 11.14 11.22
C ARG A 24 5.63 9.79 11.07
N VAL A 25 5.85 8.88 12.02
CA VAL A 25 5.24 7.54 12.03
C VAL A 25 3.77 7.63 12.36
N ALA A 26 3.41 8.40 13.39
CA ALA A 26 2.03 8.66 13.77
C ALA A 26 1.25 9.32 12.61
N ALA A 27 1.84 10.29 11.91
CA ALA A 27 1.21 10.90 10.74
C ALA A 27 0.99 9.89 9.62
N PHE A 28 1.97 9.03 9.32
CA PHE A 28 1.81 7.95 8.35
C PHE A 28 0.69 6.98 8.74
N MET A 29 0.65 6.52 10.00
CA MET A 29 -0.40 5.67 10.54
C MET A 29 -1.80 6.28 10.38
N ILE A 30 -1.94 7.57 10.66
CA ILE A 30 -3.20 8.30 10.46
C ILE A 30 -3.57 8.35 8.97
N GLN A 31 -2.61 8.63 8.09
CA GLN A 31 -2.84 8.63 6.64
C GLN A 31 -3.27 7.25 6.12
N THR A 32 -2.69 6.17 6.64
CA THR A 32 -3.10 4.79 6.33
C THR A 32 -4.56 4.53 6.71
N ILE A 33 -5.02 5.03 7.86
CA ILE A 33 -6.43 4.91 8.28
C ILE A 33 -7.35 5.65 7.32
N PHE A 34 -7.03 6.90 6.97
CA PHE A 34 -7.83 7.69 6.03
C PHE A 34 -7.88 7.04 4.65
N MET A 35 -6.76 6.52 4.16
CA MET A 35 -6.70 5.83 2.88
C MET A 35 -7.53 4.53 2.91
N GLY A 36 -7.41 3.74 3.98
CA GLY A 36 -8.23 2.54 4.17
C GLY A 36 -9.72 2.84 4.22
N ALA A 37 -10.12 3.95 4.87
CA ALA A 37 -11.50 4.40 4.88
C ALA A 37 -11.98 4.78 3.48
N GLY A 38 -11.23 5.62 2.76
CA GLY A 38 -11.57 6.01 1.39
C GLY A 38 -11.67 4.82 0.43
N MET A 39 -10.70 3.90 0.49
CA MET A 39 -10.67 2.69 -0.34
C MET A 39 -11.88 1.80 -0.07
N ALA A 40 -12.21 1.53 1.20
CA ALA A 40 -13.38 0.74 1.56
C ALA A 40 -14.70 1.37 1.10
N THR A 41 -14.85 2.69 1.24
CA THR A 41 -16.06 3.39 0.79
C THR A 41 -16.25 3.20 -0.72
N VAL A 42 -15.19 3.31 -1.52
CA VAL A 42 -15.27 3.10 -2.97
C VAL A 42 -15.50 1.61 -3.28
N GLU A 43 -14.60 0.72 -2.87
CA GLU A 43 -14.64 -0.69 -3.28
C GLU A 43 -15.97 -1.39 -2.95
N ARG A 44 -16.59 -1.05 -1.82
CA ARG A 44 -17.81 -1.73 -1.37
C ARG A 44 -19.09 -1.07 -1.86
N LEU A 45 -19.08 0.25 -2.05
CA LEU A 45 -20.30 0.99 -2.40
C LEU A 45 -20.35 1.39 -3.87
N LEU A 46 -19.26 1.27 -4.61
CA LEU A 46 -19.21 1.58 -6.04
C LEU A 46 -20.14 0.69 -6.85
N PHE A 47 -20.14 -0.63 -6.62
CA PHE A 47 -21.06 -1.51 -7.35
C PHE A 47 -22.51 -1.26 -6.99
N LEU A 48 -22.78 -0.91 -5.73
CA LEU A 48 -24.12 -0.51 -5.29
C LEU A 48 -24.57 0.75 -6.05
N TYR A 49 -23.70 1.74 -6.17
CA TYR A 49 -23.93 2.95 -6.95
C TYR A 49 -24.18 2.66 -8.44
N LEU A 50 -23.37 1.80 -9.05
CA LEU A 50 -23.44 1.50 -10.48
C LEU A 50 -24.72 0.77 -10.85
N VAL A 51 -25.13 -0.20 -10.04
CA VAL A 51 -26.31 -1.01 -10.30
C VAL A 51 -27.58 -0.23 -9.95
N ASN A 52 -27.64 0.39 -8.77
CA ASN A 52 -28.88 1.01 -8.28
C ASN A 52 -29.13 2.39 -8.89
N ASP A 53 -28.11 3.25 -8.96
CA ASP A 53 -28.32 4.65 -9.39
C ASP A 53 -28.12 4.84 -10.91
N LEU A 54 -27.29 4.00 -11.54
CA LEU A 54 -26.98 4.11 -12.97
C LEU A 54 -27.57 2.97 -13.82
N GLY A 55 -28.19 1.95 -13.20
CA GLY A 55 -28.76 0.81 -13.91
C GLY A 55 -27.73 0.05 -14.76
N SER A 56 -26.47 0.03 -14.32
CA SER A 56 -25.37 -0.63 -15.03
C SER A 56 -25.50 -2.15 -14.98
N SER A 57 -24.96 -2.84 -15.98
CA SER A 57 -24.90 -4.30 -15.99
C SER A 57 -23.79 -4.81 -15.07
N THR A 58 -23.99 -5.99 -14.49
CA THR A 58 -22.98 -6.68 -13.67
C THR A 58 -21.71 -6.99 -14.46
N LEU A 59 -21.82 -7.19 -15.79
CA LEU A 59 -20.67 -7.41 -16.66
C LEU A 59 -19.75 -6.17 -16.72
N LEU A 60 -20.31 -4.96 -16.71
CA LEU A 60 -19.51 -3.73 -16.67
C LEU A 60 -18.77 -3.60 -15.34
N CYS A 61 -19.39 -4.01 -14.23
CA CYS A 61 -18.75 -4.06 -12.91
C CYS A 61 -17.59 -5.08 -12.88
N GLY A 62 -17.76 -6.24 -13.49
CA GLY A 62 -16.67 -7.22 -13.63
C GLY A 62 -15.51 -6.68 -14.49
N LEU A 63 -15.84 -6.00 -15.60
CA LEU A 63 -14.84 -5.42 -16.49
C LEU A 63 -14.04 -4.29 -15.82
N SER A 64 -14.66 -3.51 -14.94
CA SER A 64 -13.94 -2.53 -14.12
C SER A 64 -12.89 -3.20 -13.23
N VAL A 65 -13.27 -4.28 -12.51
CA VAL A 65 -12.33 -5.01 -11.65
C VAL A 65 -11.18 -5.60 -12.45
N PHE A 66 -11.48 -6.17 -13.63
CA PHE A 66 -10.46 -6.68 -14.52
C PHE A 66 -9.47 -5.57 -14.95
N THR A 67 -9.99 -4.38 -15.23
CA THR A 67 -9.16 -3.22 -15.59
C THR A 67 -8.25 -2.82 -14.43
N ASN A 68 -8.75 -2.82 -13.19
CA ASN A 68 -7.94 -2.52 -12.00
C ASN A 68 -6.70 -3.42 -11.93
N VAL A 69 -6.93 -4.74 -11.99
CA VAL A 69 -5.86 -5.75 -11.93
C VAL A 69 -4.88 -5.59 -13.08
N LEU A 70 -5.38 -5.29 -14.29
CA LEU A 70 -4.54 -5.11 -15.47
C LEU A 70 -3.54 -3.95 -15.31
N PHE A 71 -3.95 -2.85 -14.66
CA PHE A 71 -3.08 -1.70 -14.39
C PHE A 71 -2.22 -1.87 -13.13
N GLU A 72 -2.69 -2.65 -12.16
CA GLU A 72 -1.99 -2.93 -10.91
C GLU A 72 -0.73 -3.81 -11.12
N LEU A 73 -0.84 -4.87 -11.94
CA LEU A 73 0.24 -5.84 -12.16
C LEU A 73 1.55 -5.21 -12.68
N PRO A 74 1.54 -4.36 -13.74
CA PRO A 74 2.77 -3.72 -14.22
C PRO A 74 3.39 -2.80 -13.18
N ILE A 75 2.58 -2.08 -12.41
CA ILE A 75 3.09 -1.13 -11.41
C ILE A 75 3.78 -1.88 -10.28
N PHE A 76 3.23 -3.01 -9.83
CA PHE A 76 3.91 -3.87 -8.88
C PHE A 76 5.20 -4.49 -9.43
N TRP A 77 5.20 -4.90 -10.70
CA TRP A 77 6.40 -5.41 -11.35
C TRP A 77 7.53 -4.37 -11.35
N TYR A 78 7.21 -3.11 -11.65
CA TYR A 78 8.17 -2.00 -11.69
C TYR A 78 8.22 -1.20 -10.38
N ALA A 79 7.71 -1.74 -9.27
CA ALA A 79 7.58 -1.03 -8.00
C ALA A 79 8.90 -0.43 -7.52
N LYS A 80 10.01 -1.17 -7.63
CA LYS A 80 11.35 -0.69 -7.25
C LYS A 80 11.79 0.52 -8.08
N SER A 81 11.55 0.48 -9.39
CA SER A 81 11.89 1.58 -10.29
C SER A 81 11.06 2.83 -9.98
N PHE A 82 9.75 2.66 -9.76
CA PHE A 82 8.87 3.76 -9.35
C PHE A 82 9.28 4.35 -7.99
N MET A 83 9.64 3.50 -7.02
CA MET A 83 10.12 3.95 -5.71
C MET A 83 11.43 4.74 -5.81
N ARG A 84 12.36 4.31 -6.68
CA ARG A 84 13.63 5.03 -6.88
C ARG A 84 13.42 6.41 -7.51
N VAL A 85 12.46 6.55 -8.42
CA VAL A 85 12.21 7.81 -9.14
C VAL A 85 11.36 8.78 -8.31
N LEU A 86 10.26 8.30 -7.73
CA LEU A 86 9.28 9.15 -7.03
C LEU A 86 9.58 9.28 -5.54
N GLY A 87 10.27 8.31 -4.95
CA GLY A 87 10.43 8.18 -3.50
C GLY A 87 9.13 7.81 -2.79
N ARG A 88 9.23 7.55 -1.48
CA ARG A 88 8.11 7.17 -0.62
C ARG A 88 7.01 8.23 -0.60
N ASP A 89 7.40 9.49 -0.36
CA ASP A 89 6.46 10.61 -0.32
C ASP A 89 5.79 10.84 -1.68
N GLY A 90 6.56 10.75 -2.78
CA GLY A 90 6.03 10.97 -4.13
C GLY A 90 5.04 9.89 -4.54
N MET A 91 5.33 8.61 -4.24
CA MET A 91 4.39 7.52 -4.51
C MET A 91 3.09 7.67 -3.71
N LEU A 92 3.17 8.11 -2.45
CA LEU A 92 1.99 8.34 -1.62
C LEU A 92 1.14 9.51 -2.14
N ILE A 93 1.79 10.62 -2.54
CA ILE A 93 1.13 11.78 -3.15
C ILE A 93 0.44 11.40 -4.45
N VAL A 94 1.12 10.65 -5.33
CA VAL A 94 0.53 10.16 -6.60
C VAL A 94 -0.69 9.30 -6.33
N SER A 95 -0.60 8.39 -5.36
CA SER A 95 -1.72 7.55 -4.96
C SER A 95 -2.94 8.38 -4.50
N MET A 96 -2.72 9.33 -3.59
CA MET A 96 -3.79 10.21 -3.10
C MET A 96 -4.37 11.10 -4.22
N LEU A 97 -3.53 11.61 -5.12
CA LEU A 97 -3.97 12.42 -6.26
C LEU A 97 -4.85 11.60 -7.22
N CYS A 98 -4.40 10.41 -7.60
CA CYS A 98 -5.19 9.49 -8.43
C CYS A 98 -6.52 9.12 -7.75
N PHE A 99 -6.50 8.91 -6.43
CA PHE A 99 -7.71 8.64 -5.66
C PHE A 99 -8.70 9.82 -5.74
N VAL A 100 -8.24 11.06 -5.53
CA VAL A 100 -9.10 12.26 -5.57
C VAL A 100 -9.71 12.45 -6.96
N VAL A 101 -8.90 12.34 -8.02
CA VAL A 101 -9.37 12.44 -9.40
C VAL A 101 -10.42 11.37 -9.69
N ARG A 102 -10.18 10.13 -9.24
CA ARG A 102 -11.12 9.03 -9.38
C ARG A 102 -12.47 9.32 -8.71
N VAL A 103 -12.44 9.69 -7.44
CA VAL A 103 -13.67 9.92 -6.66
C VAL A 103 -14.42 11.13 -7.16
N PHE A 104 -13.72 12.20 -7.57
CA PHE A 104 -14.34 13.34 -8.23
C PHE A 104 -14.97 12.95 -9.57
N GLY A 105 -14.29 12.09 -10.34
CA GLY A 105 -14.81 11.50 -11.58
C GLY A 105 -16.14 10.79 -11.38
N TYR A 106 -16.32 10.01 -10.31
CA TYR A 106 -17.61 9.38 -10.00
C TYR A 106 -18.74 10.37 -9.80
N THR A 107 -18.47 11.58 -9.31
CA THR A 107 -19.50 12.61 -9.13
C THR A 107 -20.03 13.17 -10.45
N LEU A 108 -19.25 13.06 -11.53
CA LEU A 108 -19.60 13.51 -12.88
C LEU A 108 -20.31 12.42 -13.69
N LEU A 109 -20.35 11.18 -13.20
CA LEU A 109 -21.00 10.09 -13.90
C LEU A 109 -22.52 10.30 -13.98
N MET A 110 -23.05 10.07 -15.18
CA MET A 110 -24.47 10.10 -15.51
C MET A 110 -24.84 8.77 -16.18
N PRO A 111 -26.14 8.39 -16.20
CA PRO A 111 -26.59 7.16 -16.85
C PRO A 111 -26.20 7.05 -18.35
N SER A 112 -25.98 8.18 -19.02
CA SER A 112 -25.50 8.25 -20.41
C SER A 112 -23.99 8.00 -20.56
N THR A 113 -23.19 8.23 -19.50
CA THR A 113 -21.72 8.21 -19.53
C THR A 113 -21.12 7.06 -18.72
N ARG A 114 -21.88 5.97 -18.52
CA ARG A 114 -21.50 4.81 -17.70
C ARG A 114 -20.17 4.16 -18.10
N LEU A 115 -19.79 4.22 -19.38
CA LEU A 115 -18.53 3.64 -19.89
C LEU A 115 -17.27 4.36 -19.39
N TYR A 116 -17.39 5.61 -18.94
CA TYR A 116 -16.26 6.35 -18.35
C TYR A 116 -15.84 5.80 -16.98
N ILE A 117 -16.55 4.81 -16.44
CA ILE A 117 -16.09 4.05 -15.27
C ILE A 117 -14.75 3.37 -15.54
N ILE A 118 -14.55 2.79 -16.74
CA ILE A 118 -13.36 1.99 -17.05
C ILE A 118 -12.05 2.77 -16.88
N PRO A 119 -11.88 3.99 -17.43
CA PRO A 119 -10.68 4.77 -17.18
C PRO A 119 -10.54 5.23 -15.72
N LEU A 120 -11.65 5.48 -15.01
CA LEU A 120 -11.58 5.81 -13.56
C LEU A 120 -11.10 4.62 -12.73
N GLU A 121 -11.45 3.41 -13.16
CA GLU A 121 -11.02 2.16 -12.56
C GLU A 121 -9.55 1.87 -12.89
N ALA A 122 -9.06 2.22 -14.08
CA ALA A 122 -7.62 2.20 -14.33
C ALA A 122 -6.81 3.03 -13.30
N LEU A 123 -7.34 4.19 -12.86
CA LEU A 123 -6.73 4.98 -11.78
C LEU A 123 -6.75 4.27 -10.42
N HIS A 124 -7.70 3.34 -10.19
CA HIS A 124 -7.70 2.50 -8.99
C HIS A 124 -6.43 1.66 -8.92
N GLY A 125 -6.06 0.98 -10.00
CA GLY A 125 -4.85 0.13 -10.03
C GLY A 125 -3.60 0.91 -9.64
N VAL A 126 -3.45 2.15 -10.18
CA VAL A 126 -2.34 3.07 -9.82
C VAL A 126 -2.39 3.44 -8.34
N THR A 127 -3.57 3.83 -7.86
CA THR A 127 -3.80 4.24 -6.48
C THR A 127 -3.41 3.14 -5.50
N PHE A 128 -3.95 1.92 -5.73
CA PHE A 128 -3.72 0.76 -4.88
C PHE A 128 -2.25 0.35 -4.90
N ALA A 129 -1.65 0.20 -6.09
CA ALA A 129 -0.28 -0.23 -6.21
C ALA A 129 0.71 0.75 -5.55
N CYS A 130 0.58 2.06 -5.83
CA CYS A 130 1.47 3.07 -5.26
C CYS A 130 1.35 3.15 -3.73
N PHE A 131 0.12 3.11 -3.19
CA PHE A 131 -0.12 3.12 -1.75
C PHE A 131 0.45 1.87 -1.09
N TRP A 132 0.14 0.69 -1.64
CA TRP A 132 0.55 -0.59 -1.07
C TRP A 132 2.08 -0.74 -1.05
N VAL A 133 2.74 -0.41 -2.16
CA VAL A 133 4.21 -0.42 -2.24
C VAL A 133 4.80 0.52 -1.18
N THR A 134 4.32 1.75 -1.09
CA THR A 134 4.81 2.73 -0.10
C THR A 134 4.58 2.23 1.33
N MET A 135 3.41 1.66 1.62
CA MET A 135 3.07 1.15 2.94
C MET A 135 4.00 0.01 3.34
N THR A 136 4.22 -0.95 2.44
CA THR A 136 5.13 -2.08 2.71
C THR A 136 6.58 -1.63 2.87
N ASP A 137 7.02 -0.62 2.12
CA ASP A 137 8.39 -0.11 2.19
C ASP A 137 8.65 0.66 3.50
N VAL A 138 7.75 1.56 3.90
CA VAL A 138 7.81 2.25 5.20
C VAL A 138 7.76 1.25 6.35
N THR A 139 6.91 0.23 6.24
CA THR A 139 6.81 -0.85 7.24
C THR A 139 8.16 -1.58 7.40
N LYS A 140 8.87 -1.87 6.31
CA LYS A 140 10.20 -2.50 6.37
C LYS A 140 11.23 -1.63 7.08
N THR A 141 11.25 -0.33 6.80
CA THR A 141 12.13 0.61 7.50
C THR A 141 11.83 0.65 9.00
N LEU A 142 10.56 0.65 9.39
CA LEU A 142 10.17 0.63 10.80
C LEU A 142 10.61 -0.68 11.51
N ILE A 143 10.54 -1.82 10.82
CA ILE A 143 11.08 -3.09 11.33
C ILE A 143 12.59 -2.98 11.58
N ASN A 144 13.33 -2.42 10.62
CA ASN A 144 14.78 -2.25 10.72
C ASN A 144 15.16 -1.29 11.87
N GLU A 145 14.38 -0.24 12.10
CA GLU A 145 14.60 0.71 13.20
C GLU A 145 14.29 0.12 14.59
N ALA A 146 13.22 -0.68 14.72
CA ALA A 146 12.76 -1.17 16.01
C ALA A 146 13.55 -2.39 16.52
N GLY A 147 14.09 -3.22 15.63
CA GLY A 147 14.84 -4.43 15.97
C GLY A 147 13.98 -5.52 16.64
N GLY A 148 13.77 -6.66 15.97
CA GLY A 148 13.08 -7.82 16.56
C GLY A 148 11.56 -7.84 16.46
N TRP A 149 10.92 -6.76 15.99
CA TRP A 149 9.47 -6.65 15.80
C TRP A 149 9.01 -6.93 14.36
N THR A 150 9.53 -7.99 13.74
CA THR A 150 9.32 -8.31 12.31
C THR A 150 7.87 -8.64 11.96
N THR A 151 7.09 -9.17 12.90
CA THR A 151 5.68 -9.52 12.68
C THR A 151 4.73 -8.46 13.23
N THR A 152 5.06 -7.88 14.39
CA THR A 152 4.16 -6.94 15.11
C THR A 152 3.95 -5.64 14.34
N ILE A 153 5.02 -5.05 13.79
CA ILE A 153 4.92 -3.77 13.07
C ILE A 153 4.07 -3.89 11.79
N PRO A 154 4.31 -4.84 10.87
CA PRO A 154 3.43 -5.03 9.71
C PRO A 154 2.00 -5.32 10.10
N THR A 155 1.78 -6.18 11.10
CA THR A 155 0.42 -6.54 11.53
C THR A 155 -0.31 -5.34 12.11
N ALA A 156 0.37 -4.50 12.89
CA ALA A 156 -0.19 -3.27 13.43
C ALA A 156 -0.61 -2.29 12.32
N ILE A 157 0.27 -2.03 11.35
CA ILE A 157 -0.04 -1.14 10.21
C ILE A 157 -1.20 -1.72 9.38
N GLN A 158 -1.19 -3.03 9.12
CA GLN A 158 -2.26 -3.71 8.40
C GLN A 158 -3.59 -3.68 9.16
N MET A 159 -3.56 -3.76 10.49
CA MET A 159 -4.73 -3.62 11.36
C MET A 159 -5.29 -2.20 11.30
N LEU A 160 -4.45 -1.17 11.31
CA LEU A 160 -4.90 0.21 11.14
C LEU A 160 -5.62 0.41 9.79
N TYR A 161 -5.07 -0.17 8.72
CA TYR A 161 -5.71 -0.14 7.41
C TYR A 161 -7.02 -0.94 7.37
N ASN A 162 -6.98 -2.25 7.67
CA ASN A 162 -8.09 -3.18 7.48
C ASN A 162 -9.17 -3.13 8.57
N ALA A 163 -8.77 -2.98 9.84
CA ALA A 163 -9.73 -3.02 10.94
C ALA A 163 -10.30 -1.63 11.21
N ILE A 164 -9.46 -0.61 11.28
CA ILE A 164 -9.93 0.74 11.64
C ILE A 164 -10.38 1.49 10.40
N GLY A 165 -9.48 1.72 9.43
CA GLY A 165 -9.77 2.52 8.25
C GLY A 165 -10.93 1.93 7.45
N ILE A 166 -10.78 0.69 7.02
CA ILE A 166 -11.77 -0.02 6.20
C ILE A 166 -13.14 -0.14 6.91
N CYS A 167 -13.19 -0.37 8.23
CA CYS A 167 -14.46 -0.39 8.98
C CYS A 167 -15.12 0.99 9.01
N LEU A 168 -14.33 2.02 9.36
CA LEU A 168 -14.80 3.40 9.42
C LEU A 168 -15.37 3.86 8.07
N GLY A 169 -14.65 3.59 6.98
CA GLY A 169 -15.07 3.93 5.62
C GLY A 169 -16.33 3.20 5.17
N SER A 170 -16.50 1.94 5.56
CA SER A 170 -17.71 1.17 5.24
C SER A 170 -18.93 1.61 6.02
N VAL A 171 -18.79 1.80 7.33
CA VAL A 171 -19.91 2.17 8.19
C VAL A 171 -20.35 3.60 7.90
N LEU A 172 -19.41 4.55 7.91
CA LEU A 172 -19.73 5.96 7.64
C LEU A 172 -20.12 6.18 6.19
N GLY A 173 -19.44 5.51 5.24
CA GLY A 173 -19.79 5.58 3.83
C GLY A 173 -21.18 5.02 3.54
N GLY A 174 -21.49 3.83 4.06
CA GLY A 174 -22.80 3.21 3.88
C GLY A 174 -23.93 4.04 4.49
N TRP A 175 -23.72 4.58 5.69
CA TRP A 175 -24.66 5.50 6.32
C TRP A 175 -24.86 6.78 5.50
N ALA A 176 -23.76 7.42 5.05
CA ALA A 176 -23.83 8.64 4.26
C ALA A 176 -24.49 8.43 2.89
N MET A 177 -24.26 7.27 2.25
CA MET A 177 -24.93 6.90 1.00
C MET A 177 -26.44 6.80 1.17
N LYS A 178 -26.91 6.22 2.30
CA LYS A 178 -28.34 6.06 2.58
C LYS A 178 -29.03 7.41 2.82
N GLU A 179 -28.42 8.29 3.61
CA GLU A 179 -29.04 9.57 4.03
C GLU A 179 -28.89 10.70 2.99
N TYR A 180 -27.70 10.84 2.40
CA TYR A 180 -27.36 11.98 1.53
C TYR A 180 -27.20 11.60 0.04
N GLY A 181 -27.28 10.30 -0.28
CA GLY A 181 -27.07 9.78 -1.61
C GLY A 181 -25.59 9.63 -2.00
N SER A 182 -25.35 8.80 -3.01
CA SER A 182 -24.02 8.38 -3.46
C SER A 182 -23.12 9.55 -3.88
N ARG A 183 -23.66 10.54 -4.61
CA ARG A 183 -22.87 11.68 -5.14
C ARG A 183 -22.30 12.56 -4.03
N GLN A 184 -23.10 12.86 -3.00
CA GLN A 184 -22.65 13.70 -1.89
C GLN A 184 -21.66 12.96 -1.01
N MET A 185 -21.87 11.66 -0.78
CA MET A 185 -20.90 10.80 -0.11
C MET A 185 -19.53 10.85 -0.80
N TYR A 186 -19.47 10.63 -2.12
CA TYR A 186 -18.20 10.68 -2.85
C TYR A 186 -17.52 12.05 -2.77
N ARG A 187 -18.27 13.16 -2.78
CA ARG A 187 -17.70 14.51 -2.57
C ARG A 187 -17.08 14.66 -1.19
N VAL A 188 -17.73 14.17 -0.14
CA VAL A 188 -17.19 14.21 1.23
C VAL A 188 -15.91 13.39 1.33
N VAL A 189 -15.90 12.18 0.78
CA VAL A 189 -14.69 11.35 0.74
C VAL A 189 -13.57 12.05 -0.03
N ALA A 190 -13.86 12.66 -1.18
CA ALA A 190 -12.88 13.43 -1.94
C ALA A 190 -12.30 14.60 -1.13
N MET A 191 -13.12 15.33 -0.37
CA MET A 191 -12.65 16.41 0.51
C MET A 191 -11.74 15.90 1.63
N ILE A 192 -12.10 14.78 2.27
CA ILE A 192 -11.29 14.18 3.34
C ILE A 192 -9.92 13.73 2.81
N ILE A 193 -9.87 13.06 1.66
CA ILE A 193 -8.61 12.62 1.06
C ILE A 193 -7.81 13.79 0.50
N THR A 194 -8.46 14.82 -0.05
CA THR A 194 -7.77 16.06 -0.47
C THR A 194 -7.13 16.75 0.72
N PHE A 195 -7.82 16.84 1.87
CA PHE A 195 -7.24 17.35 3.10
C PHE A 195 -6.03 16.52 3.53
N ASN A 196 -6.13 15.19 3.48
CA ASN A 196 -5.02 14.29 3.79
C ASN A 196 -3.82 14.50 2.84
N LEU A 197 -4.08 14.68 1.55
CA LEU A 197 -3.08 14.98 0.53
C LEU A 197 -2.38 16.32 0.79
N VAL A 198 -3.14 17.38 1.10
CA VAL A 198 -2.57 18.70 1.41
C VAL A 198 -1.74 18.63 2.69
N PHE A 199 -2.22 17.94 3.71
CA PHE A 199 -1.49 17.72 4.94
C PHE A 199 -0.16 16.98 4.70
N HIS A 200 -0.19 15.88 3.94
CA HIS A 200 1.02 15.13 3.59
C HIS A 200 1.98 15.97 2.74
N SER A 201 1.46 16.66 1.72
CA SER A 201 2.28 17.50 0.81
C SER A 201 2.93 18.66 1.56
N ALA A 202 2.20 19.32 2.46
CA ALA A 202 2.76 20.37 3.32
C ALA A 202 3.84 19.79 4.25
N GLY A 203 3.61 18.62 4.84
CA GLY A 203 4.58 17.90 5.66
C GLY A 203 5.85 17.54 4.88
N ALA A 204 5.71 17.05 3.65
CA ALA A 204 6.80 16.69 2.74
C ALA A 204 7.60 17.89 2.27
N ILE A 205 6.93 19.01 1.94
CA ILE A 205 7.63 20.25 1.58
C ILE A 205 8.37 20.80 2.80
N LEU A 206 7.72 20.83 3.96
CA LEU A 206 8.32 21.31 5.20
C LEU A 206 9.53 20.47 5.61
N SER A 207 9.43 19.14 5.53
CA SER A 207 10.54 18.24 5.86
C SER A 207 11.72 18.42 4.91
N ARG A 208 11.46 18.60 3.61
CA ARG A 208 12.50 18.86 2.61
C ARG A 208 13.18 20.21 2.81
N VAL A 209 12.42 21.25 3.16
CA VAL A 209 12.95 22.61 3.38
C VAL A 209 13.75 22.70 4.68
N PHE A 210 13.27 22.12 5.78
CA PHE A 210 13.91 22.26 7.10
C PHE A 210 14.98 21.21 7.39
N TYR A 211 14.82 19.98 6.90
CA TYR A 211 15.68 18.85 7.26
C TYR A 211 16.40 18.20 6.07
N GLY A 212 16.13 18.64 4.84
CA GLY A 212 16.73 18.09 3.63
C GLY A 212 16.37 16.62 3.34
N LYS A 213 15.36 16.05 4.03
CA LYS A 213 14.92 14.65 3.93
C LYS A 213 13.42 14.53 3.66
N GLY A 214 12.99 13.37 3.17
CA GLY A 214 11.58 13.01 3.05
C GLY A 214 10.80 13.08 4.37
N PHE A 215 9.47 13.16 4.26
CA PHE A 215 8.57 13.18 5.41
C PHE A 215 8.43 11.78 6.01
N LEU A 216 8.31 10.78 5.14
CA LEU A 216 8.39 9.38 5.55
C LEU A 216 9.83 9.00 5.94
N PRO A 217 10.00 8.05 6.88
CA PRO A 217 11.32 7.49 7.19
C PRO A 217 11.99 7.03 5.89
N GLU A 218 13.30 7.24 5.76
CA GLU A 218 14.16 6.78 4.65
C GLU A 218 15.18 5.80 5.20
N ASP A 219 15.47 4.71 4.49
CA ASP A 219 16.56 3.81 4.90
C ASP A 219 17.91 4.52 4.72
N VAL A 220 18.68 4.62 5.81
CA VAL A 220 20.10 4.98 5.71
C VAL A 220 20.84 3.72 5.24
N LYS A 221 21.15 3.67 3.93
CA LYS A 221 21.90 2.66 3.15
C LYS A 221 21.02 1.77 2.25
N GLU A 222 20.75 2.23 1.03
CA GLU A 222 20.99 1.33 -0.11
C GLU A 222 22.52 1.24 -0.25
N VAL A 223 23.10 0.17 0.29
CA VAL A 223 24.38 -0.33 -0.20
C VAL A 223 24.19 -0.56 -1.70
N SER A 224 25.10 0.03 -2.48
CA SER A 224 25.30 -0.25 -3.90
C SER A 224 25.13 -1.73 -4.19
N ILE A 225 24.00 -2.10 -4.79
CA ILE A 225 23.91 -3.35 -5.51
C ILE A 225 24.60 -3.06 -6.84
N ASP A 226 25.91 -3.28 -6.86
CA ASP A 226 26.64 -3.48 -8.09
C ASP A 226 25.96 -4.62 -8.88
N ASP A 227 25.94 -4.47 -10.20
CA ASP A 227 25.31 -5.29 -11.22
C ASP A 227 25.83 -6.76 -11.30
N ASP A 228 26.21 -7.39 -10.19
CA ASP A 228 26.80 -8.74 -10.18
C ASP A 228 25.78 -9.89 -10.09
N SER A 229 24.48 -9.61 -10.16
CA SER A 229 23.47 -10.69 -10.27
C SER A 229 23.49 -11.41 -11.63
N CYS A 230 24.27 -10.93 -12.59
CA CYS A 230 24.37 -11.52 -13.92
C CYS A 230 25.49 -12.58 -14.06
N SER A 231 26.47 -12.62 -13.15
CA SER A 231 27.59 -13.60 -13.24
C SER A 231 27.27 -14.94 -12.58
N VAL A 232 26.52 -14.94 -11.47
CA VAL A 232 26.24 -16.17 -10.68
C VAL A 232 25.26 -17.12 -11.39
N ALA A 233 24.40 -16.60 -12.28
CA ALA A 233 23.44 -17.41 -13.02
C ALA A 233 24.04 -18.15 -14.25
N GLN A 234 25.28 -17.84 -14.63
CA GLN A 234 25.99 -18.51 -15.72
C GLN A 234 26.79 -19.73 -15.25
N ASP A 235 27.25 -19.75 -14.00
CA ASP A 235 28.14 -20.80 -13.49
C ASP A 235 27.40 -22.13 -13.20
N TYR A 236 26.11 -22.06 -12.88
CA TYR A 236 25.28 -23.25 -12.63
C TYR A 236 24.83 -24.00 -13.90
N ARG A 237 25.10 -23.48 -15.11
CA ARG A 237 24.70 -24.13 -16.37
C ARG A 237 25.76 -25.10 -16.94
N HIS A 238 26.89 -25.26 -16.27
CA HIS A 238 28.02 -26.09 -16.75
C HIS A 238 28.57 -27.11 -15.74
N ALA A 239 27.75 -27.59 -14.80
CA ALA A 239 28.11 -28.80 -14.05
C ALA A 239 27.85 -30.05 -14.93
N PRO A 240 28.83 -30.93 -15.17
CA PRO A 240 28.63 -32.14 -15.96
C PRO A 240 27.88 -33.20 -15.13
N ASP A 241 26.83 -33.76 -15.72
CA ASP A 241 26.13 -34.95 -15.23
C ASP A 241 27.08 -36.16 -15.24
N ASN A 242 27.51 -36.64 -14.07
CA ASN A 242 28.18 -37.93 -13.97
C ASN A 242 27.99 -38.53 -12.57
N GLU A 243 26.84 -39.17 -12.34
CA GLU A 243 26.68 -40.15 -11.28
C GLU A 243 25.78 -41.30 -11.78
N SER A 244 26.38 -42.15 -12.60
CA SER A 244 25.96 -43.52 -12.81
C SER A 244 27.16 -44.42 -12.53
N ASP A 245 26.92 -45.53 -11.82
CA ASP A 245 27.82 -46.64 -11.51
C ASP A 245 28.59 -46.58 -10.18
N SER A 246 28.00 -47.15 -9.12
CA SER A 246 28.65 -48.21 -8.32
C SER A 246 27.76 -48.69 -7.17
N LEU A 247 26.81 -49.60 -7.45
CA LEU A 247 26.15 -50.41 -6.43
C LEU A 247 26.02 -51.84 -6.92
N THR A 248 27.11 -52.61 -6.90
CA THR A 248 27.09 -54.09 -6.92
C THR A 248 28.44 -54.68 -6.47
N SER A 249 28.37 -55.70 -5.61
CA SER A 249 29.45 -56.65 -5.22
C SER A 249 30.59 -56.07 -4.35
N GLU A 250 31.12 -56.69 -3.30
CA GLU A 250 31.09 -58.11 -2.91
C GLU A 250 31.58 -58.32 -1.46
N ARG A 251 31.21 -59.50 -0.95
CA ARG A 251 31.50 -60.27 0.27
C ARG A 251 32.77 -60.02 1.11
N SER A 252 32.55 -60.36 2.39
CA SER A 252 33.47 -60.89 3.43
C SER A 252 34.60 -61.81 2.92
N PRO A 253 35.67 -61.96 3.70
CA PRO A 253 35.70 -62.98 4.77
C PRO A 253 35.86 -62.42 6.18
#